data_AF-A0A0J7JE72-F1
#
_entry.id   AF-A0A0J7JE72-F1
#
_cell.length_a   1.000
_cell.length_b   1.000
_cell.length_c   1.000
_cell.angle_alpha   90.00
_cell.angle_beta   90.00
_cell.angle_gamma   90.00
#
_symmetry.space_group_name_H-M   'P 1'
#
loop_
_entity.id
_entity.type
_entity.pdbx_description
1 polymer ?
#
loop_
_entity_poly.entity_id
_entity_poly.type
_entity_poly.pdbx_seq_one_letter_code
_entity_poly.pdbx_strand_id
1 'polypeptide(L)'
;MAVIRHLLIDNFRSIKKAEWYPRPGLNCLIGPGDSGKSTLLDAIDLALGARRSFAFSDADFHQMNTNRPISIMATLGELSDELKDLEAFGFFLRGFDQANQQIHDEPLAGDETVLTLQLIVREDLDPEWCVFRRT
;
A
#
# COMPACT_ATOMS: atom_id res chain seq x y z
N MET A 1 -4.59 10.41 -13.64
CA MET A 1 -4.72 8.97 -13.32
C MET A 1 -3.91 8.77 -12.06
N ALA A 2 -4.45 8.12 -11.03
CA ALA A 2 -3.77 8.04 -9.75
C ALA A 2 -2.42 7.32 -9.85
N VAL A 3 -1.45 7.72 -9.03
CA VAL A 3 -0.09 7.18 -8.99
C VAL A 3 0.27 6.72 -7.59
N ILE A 4 1.12 5.69 -7.47
CA ILE A 4 1.60 5.24 -6.16
C ILE A 4 2.74 6.17 -5.71
N ARG A 5 2.52 6.87 -4.59
CA ARG A 5 3.52 7.73 -3.93
C ARG A 5 4.35 6.97 -2.91
N HIS A 6 3.75 5.96 -2.29
CA HIS A 6 4.40 5.14 -1.27
C HIS A 6 3.79 3.75 -1.22
N LEU A 7 4.64 2.76 -0.95
CA LEU A 7 4.29 1.37 -0.73
C LEU A 7 5.01 0.88 0.53
N LEU A 8 4.24 0.33 1.48
CA LEU A 8 4.75 -0.35 2.66
C LEU A 8 4.21 -1.76 2.70
N ILE A 9 5.09 -2.75 2.80
CA ILE A 9 4.76 -4.17 2.85
C ILE A 9 5.38 -4.75 4.11
N ASP A 10 4.59 -5.47 4.90
CA ASP A 10 5.02 -6.23 6.06
C ASP A 10 4.54 -7.67 5.96
N ASN A 11 5.44 -8.61 6.29
CA ASN A 11 5.19 -10.03 6.48
C ASN A 11 4.60 -10.81 5.28
N PHE A 12 4.89 -10.41 4.04
CA PHE A 12 4.34 -11.04 2.83
C PHE A 12 5.38 -11.87 2.04
N ARG A 13 5.23 -13.19 2.01
CA ARG A 13 6.06 -14.16 1.26
C ARG A 13 7.55 -13.94 1.49
N SER A 14 8.31 -13.59 0.45
CA SER A 14 9.76 -13.31 0.55
C SER A 14 10.08 -12.00 1.28
N ILE A 15 9.08 -11.13 1.51
CA ILE A 15 9.25 -9.79 2.08
C ILE A 15 8.91 -9.80 3.57
N LYS A 16 9.92 -9.66 4.42
CA LYS A 16 9.72 -9.38 5.85
C LYS A 16 9.17 -7.98 6.07
N LYS A 17 9.84 -7.00 5.46
CA LYS A 17 9.46 -5.59 5.43
C LYS A 17 10.06 -4.95 4.18
N ALA A 18 9.27 -4.19 3.44
CA ALA A 18 9.75 -3.35 2.35
C ALA A 18 9.02 -2.01 2.39
N GLU A 19 9.77 -0.92 2.19
CA GLU A 19 9.23 0.43 2.10
C GLU A 19 9.80 1.08 0.85
N TRP A 20 8.94 1.64 0.02
CA TRP A 20 9.33 2.19 -1.27
C TRP A 20 8.53 3.44 -1.62
N TYR A 21 9.25 4.45 -2.12
CA TYR A 21 8.70 5.70 -2.63
C TYR A 21 9.04 5.79 -4.13
N PRO A 22 8.13 5.36 -5.02
CA PRO A 22 8.35 5.44 -6.46
C PRO A 22 8.59 6.88 -6.90
N ARG A 23 9.51 7.08 -7.86
CA ARG A 23 9.73 8.40 -8.47
C ARG A 23 8.80 8.59 -9.67
N PRO A 24 8.50 9.83 -10.07
CA PRO A 24 7.79 10.09 -11.33
C PRO A 24 8.51 9.44 -12.53
N GLY A 25 7.72 8.90 -13.46
CA GLY A 25 8.24 8.23 -14.66
C GLY A 25 8.45 6.72 -14.48
N LEU A 26 9.50 6.19 -15.11
CA LEU A 26 9.78 4.76 -15.13
C LEU A 26 10.59 4.33 -13.91
N ASN A 27 10.05 3.37 -13.15
CA ASN A 27 10.75 2.71 -12.06
C ASN A 27 11.10 1.27 -12.45
N CYS A 28 12.35 0.86 -12.24
CA CYS A 28 12.83 -0.48 -12.58
C CYS A 28 13.18 -1.27 -11.31
N LEU A 29 12.59 -2.45 -11.14
CA LEU A 29 12.94 -3.39 -10.07
C LEU A 29 14.03 -4.33 -10.56
N ILE A 30 15.24 -4.24 -9.99
CA ILE A 30 16.41 -5.00 -10.41
C ILE A 30 16.91 -5.84 -9.23
N GLY A 31 17.29 -7.09 -9.49
CA GLY A 31 17.87 -7.97 -8.49
C GLY A 31 17.96 -9.42 -8.97
N PRO A 32 18.66 -10.30 -8.24
CA PRO A 32 18.79 -11.72 -8.56
C PRO A 32 17.45 -12.46 -8.68
N GLY A 33 17.45 -13.68 -9.23
CA GLY A 33 16.27 -14.55 -9.15
C GLY A 33 15.79 -14.69 -7.70
N ASP A 34 14.46 -14.77 -7.51
CA ASP A 34 13.82 -14.95 -6.19
C ASP A 34 14.05 -13.82 -5.16
N SER A 35 14.55 -12.65 -5.60
CA SER A 35 14.79 -11.50 -4.70
C SER A 35 13.52 -10.74 -4.26
N GLY A 36 12.33 -11.27 -4.51
CA GLY A 36 11.06 -10.64 -4.13
C GLY A 36 10.52 -9.54 -5.06
N LYS A 37 11.06 -9.38 -6.28
CA LYS A 37 10.54 -8.39 -7.26
C LYS A 37 9.09 -8.66 -7.65
N SER A 38 8.78 -9.91 -8.03
CA SER A 38 7.41 -10.32 -8.36
C SER A 38 6.51 -10.22 -7.14
N THR A 39 7.01 -10.59 -5.95
CA THR A 39 6.29 -10.42 -4.68
C THR A 39 5.89 -8.97 -4.43
N LEU A 40 6.77 -8.00 -4.72
CA LEU A 40 6.46 -6.58 -4.57
C LEU A 40 5.37 -6.13 -5.55
N LEU A 41 5.41 -6.60 -6.81
CA LEU A 41 4.37 -6.31 -7.79
C LEU A 41 3.03 -6.97 -7.44
N ASP A 42 3.05 -8.21 -6.94
CA ASP A 42 1.87 -8.91 -6.45
C ASP A 42 1.24 -8.16 -5.27
N ALA A 43 2.06 -7.60 -4.37
CA ALA A 43 1.56 -6.81 -3.24
C ALA A 43 0.81 -5.57 -3.72
N ILE A 44 1.32 -4.87 -4.75
CA ILE A 44 0.63 -3.74 -5.37
C ILE A 44 -0.72 -4.18 -5.96
N ASP A 45 -0.73 -5.27 -6.72
CA ASP A 45 -1.94 -5.82 -7.36
C ASP A 45 -3.03 -6.16 -6.32
N LEU A 46 -2.62 -6.78 -5.21
CA LEU A 46 -3.51 -7.14 -4.10
C LEU A 46 -4.04 -5.92 -3.34
N ALA A 47 -3.19 -4.95 -3.03
CA ALA A 47 -3.59 -3.75 -2.28
C ALA A 47 -4.57 -2.85 -3.06
N LEU A 48 -4.41 -2.78 -4.38
CA LEU A 48 -5.31 -2.02 -5.26
C LEU A 48 -6.63 -2.75 -5.56
N GLY A 49 -6.81 -3.99 -5.07
CA GLY A 49 -8.06 -4.75 -5.22
C GLY A 49 -8.34 -5.18 -6.67
N ALA A 50 -7.33 -5.24 -7.53
CA ALA A 50 -7.48 -5.70 -8.92
C ALA A 50 -7.91 -7.18 -8.98
N ARG A 51 -7.65 -7.96 -7.93
CA ARG A 51 -8.20 -9.31 -7.73
C ARG A 51 -9.24 -9.28 -6.61
N ARG A 52 -10.52 -9.37 -6.97
CA ARG A 52 -11.65 -9.38 -6.00
C ARG A 52 -11.70 -10.62 -5.11
N SER A 53 -10.93 -11.65 -5.43
CA SER A 53 -10.78 -12.85 -4.61
C SER A 53 -9.37 -13.39 -4.77
N PHE A 54 -8.58 -13.32 -3.70
CA PHE A 54 -7.29 -14.00 -3.59
C PHE A 54 -7.36 -14.93 -2.38
N ALA A 55 -7.16 -16.23 -2.59
CA ALA A 55 -7.15 -17.20 -1.51
C ALA A 55 -5.77 -17.17 -0.84
N PHE A 56 -5.70 -16.62 0.37
CA PHE A 56 -4.48 -16.61 1.18
C PHE A 56 -4.24 -17.97 1.82
N SER A 57 -2.97 -18.27 2.06
CA SER A 57 -2.51 -19.44 2.79
C SER A 57 -1.38 -19.05 3.74
N ASP A 58 -1.05 -19.94 4.69
CA ASP A 58 0.10 -19.75 5.59
C ASP A 58 1.42 -19.50 4.83
N ALA A 59 1.56 -20.05 3.62
CA ALA A 59 2.73 -19.84 2.77
C ALA A 59 2.88 -18.40 2.25
N ASP A 60 1.80 -17.60 2.27
CA ASP A 60 1.85 -16.19 1.92
C ASP A 60 2.42 -15.31 3.04
N PHE A 61 2.55 -15.84 4.26
CA PHE A 61 3.20 -15.14 5.38
C PHE A 61 4.72 -15.31 5.27
N HIS A 62 5.47 -14.25 5.61
CA HIS A 62 6.91 -14.35 5.61
C HIS A 62 7.37 -15.41 6.62
N GLN A 63 8.15 -16.39 6.12
CA GLN A 63 8.57 -17.57 6.89
C GLN A 63 7.39 -18.35 7.51
N MET A 64 6.20 -18.28 6.88
CA MET A 64 4.96 -18.89 7.38
C MET A 64 4.56 -18.40 8.78
N ASN A 65 5.01 -17.21 9.18
CA ASN A 65 4.73 -16.67 10.51
C ASN A 65 3.37 -15.96 10.54
N THR A 66 2.31 -16.72 10.82
CA THR A 66 0.93 -16.22 10.96
C THR A 66 0.68 -15.41 12.23
N ASN A 67 1.59 -15.44 13.22
CA ASN A 67 1.51 -14.62 14.44
C ASN A 67 1.64 -13.11 14.17
N ARG A 68 2.05 -12.73 12.95
CA ARG A 68 2.08 -11.35 12.48
C ARG A 68 1.17 -11.25 11.26
N PRO A 69 0.30 -10.24 11.16
CA PRO A 69 -0.53 -10.08 9.97
C PRO A 69 0.34 -9.73 8.77
N ILE A 70 -0.11 -10.13 7.58
CA ILE A 70 0.32 -9.47 6.34
C ILE A 70 -0.30 -8.07 6.34
N SER A 71 0.49 -7.03 6.06
CA SER A 71 -0.01 -5.68 5.88
C SER A 71 0.62 -5.09 4.63
N ILE A 72 -0.20 -4.66 3.67
CA ILE A 72 0.25 -3.96 2.47
C ILE A 72 -0.50 -2.64 2.38
N MET A 73 0.24 -1.54 2.43
CA MET A 73 -0.29 -0.19 2.34
C MET A 73 0.22 0.48 1.07
N ALA A 74 -0.69 0.95 0.23
CA ALA A 74 -0.40 1.69 -0.99
C ALA A 74 -1.00 3.10 -0.88
N THR A 75 -0.14 4.11 -0.87
CA THR A 75 -0.56 5.52 -0.84
C THR A 75 -0.63 6.07 -2.27
N LEU A 76 -1.80 6.57 -2.64
CA LEU A 76 -2.16 7.04 -3.96
C LEU A 76 -2.23 8.57 -4.00
N GLY A 77 -1.46 9.17 -4.90
CA GLY A 77 -1.52 10.59 -5.26
C GLY A 77 -2.11 10.79 -6.65
N GLU A 78 -2.10 12.04 -7.13
CA GLU A 78 -2.77 12.45 -8.38
C GLU A 78 -4.23 11.97 -8.46
N LEU A 79 -4.92 12.04 -7.31
CA LEU A 79 -6.32 11.68 -7.17
C LEU A 79 -7.18 12.59 -8.08
N SER A 80 -8.23 12.01 -8.69
CA SER A 80 -9.21 12.81 -9.42
C SER A 80 -9.96 13.74 -8.47
N ASP A 81 -10.46 14.85 -8.99
CA ASP A 81 -11.19 15.82 -8.16
C ASP A 81 -12.45 15.21 -7.54
N GLU A 82 -13.09 14.25 -8.23
CA GLU A 82 -14.20 13.45 -7.70
C GLU A 82 -13.86 12.70 -6.40
N LEU A 83 -12.63 12.18 -6.28
CA LEU A 83 -12.16 11.48 -5.07
C LEU A 83 -11.80 12.45 -3.95
N LYS A 84 -11.43 13.69 -4.27
CA LYS A 84 -11.16 14.75 -3.30
C LYS A 84 -12.44 15.38 -2.76
N ASP A 85 -13.45 15.53 -3.61
CA ASP A 85 -14.71 16.22 -3.33
C ASP A 85 -15.78 15.33 -2.69
N LEU A 86 -15.60 14.01 -2.69
CA LEU A 86 -16.52 13.12 -2.00
C LEU A 86 -16.44 13.40 -0.49
N GLU A 87 -17.50 14.00 0.09
CA GLU A 87 -17.61 14.27 1.53
C GLU A 87 -17.29 13.04 2.40
N ALA A 88 -17.51 11.83 1.86
CA ALA A 88 -17.17 10.56 2.50
C ALA A 88 -15.66 10.28 2.62
N PHE A 89 -14.84 10.79 1.69
CA PHE A 89 -13.38 10.61 1.69
C PHE A 89 -12.63 11.70 2.43
N GLY A 90 -13.25 12.86 2.69
CA GLY A 90 -12.60 13.96 3.42
C GLY A 90 -11.94 13.52 4.74
N PHE A 91 -12.55 12.56 5.44
CA PHE A 91 -12.01 11.98 6.67
C PHE A 91 -10.81 11.02 6.49
N PHE A 92 -10.60 10.54 5.28
CA PHE A 92 -9.54 9.58 4.93
C PHE A 92 -8.41 10.23 4.11
N LEU A 93 -8.58 11.49 3.70
CA LEU A 93 -7.54 12.24 3.00
C LEU A 93 -6.35 12.48 3.93
N ARG A 94 -5.16 12.22 3.40
CA ARG A 94 -3.87 12.38 4.08
C ARG A 94 -3.00 13.34 3.28
N GLY A 95 -1.97 13.90 3.92
CA GLY A 95 -0.97 14.73 3.26
C GLY A 95 0.26 13.91 2.88
N PHE A 96 0.81 14.14 1.70
CA PHE A 96 2.13 13.62 1.31
C PHE A 96 3.10 14.76 1.03
N ASP A 97 4.13 14.85 1.87
CA ASP A 97 5.28 15.72 1.65
C ASP A 97 6.29 15.01 0.74
N GLN A 98 6.29 15.41 -0.53
CA GLN A 98 7.17 14.84 -1.54
C GLN A 98 8.66 15.15 -1.28
N ALA A 99 8.98 16.26 -0.60
CA ALA A 99 10.36 16.65 -0.35
C ALA A 99 11.02 15.80 0.74
N ASN A 100 10.25 15.50 1.81
CA ASN A 100 10.76 14.72 2.95
C ASN A 100 10.30 13.26 2.96
N GLN A 101 9.48 12.84 2.00
CA GLN A 101 8.87 11.50 1.94
C GLN A 101 8.09 11.17 3.21
N GLN A 102 7.30 12.13 3.69
CA GLN A 102 6.50 11.99 4.91
C GLN A 102 5.03 11.94 4.56
N ILE A 103 4.28 11.08 5.26
CA ILE A 103 2.83 11.01 5.15
C ILE A 103 2.25 11.60 6.43
N HIS A 104 1.51 12.69 6.29
CA HIS A 104 0.79 13.36 7.35
C HIS A 104 -0.64 12.82 7.42
N ASP A 105 -1.16 12.66 8.64
CA ASP A 105 -2.51 12.12 8.83
C ASP A 105 -3.60 13.11 8.40
N GLU A 106 -3.28 14.40 8.36
CA GLU A 106 -4.10 15.46 7.77
C GLU A 106 -3.27 16.23 6.72
N PRO A 107 -3.87 16.66 5.59
CA PRO A 107 -3.14 17.45 4.59
C PRO A 107 -2.67 18.80 5.14
N LEU A 108 -1.35 19.03 5.16
CA LEU A 108 -0.75 20.31 5.53
C LEU A 108 -0.56 21.23 4.33
N ALA A 109 -0.22 22.49 4.60
CA ALA A 109 0.07 23.46 3.54
C ALA A 109 1.29 23.03 2.71
N GLY A 110 1.08 22.76 1.42
CA GLY A 110 2.12 22.29 0.50
C GLY A 110 2.15 20.78 0.31
N ASP A 111 1.37 20.02 1.07
CA ASP A 111 1.22 18.58 0.86
C ASP A 111 0.39 18.29 -0.38
N GLU A 112 0.71 17.18 -1.05
CA GLU A 112 -0.21 16.56 -1.98
C GLU A 112 -1.29 15.81 -1.19
N THR A 113 -2.56 16.02 -1.55
CA THR A 113 -3.66 15.23 -1.02
C THR A 113 -3.60 13.79 -1.55
N VAL A 114 -3.49 12.83 -0.65
CA VAL A 114 -3.35 11.41 -0.96
C VAL A 114 -4.35 10.55 -0.19
N LEU A 115 -4.55 9.31 -0.67
CA LEU A 115 -5.32 8.27 0.01
C LEU A 115 -4.44 7.05 0.24
N THR A 116 -4.51 6.42 1.40
CA THR A 116 -3.80 5.16 1.65
C THR A 116 -4.78 4.00 1.63
N LEU A 117 -4.63 3.07 0.69
CA LEU A 117 -5.32 1.78 0.71
C LEU A 117 -4.50 0.80 1.53
N GLN A 118 -5.17 -0.02 2.33
CA GLN A 118 -4.54 -1.06 3.11
C GLN A 118 -5.25 -2.40 2.90
N LEU A 119 -4.45 -3.43 2.67
CA LEU A 119 -4.83 -4.83 2.79
C LEU A 119 -4.21 -5.39 4.07
N ILE A 120 -5.01 -6.00 4.92
CA ILE A 120 -4.58 -6.78 6.08
C ILE A 120 -5.07 -8.23 5.92
N VAL A 121 -4.20 -9.19 6.22
CA VAL A 121 -4.58 -10.61 6.34
C VAL A 121 -4.04 -11.13 7.66
N ARG A 122 -4.91 -11.71 8.49
CA ARG A 122 -4.58 -12.26 9.81
C ARG A 122 -4.48 -13.78 9.72
N GLU A 123 -4.29 -14.42 10.87
CA GLU A 123 -4.17 -15.88 10.98
C GLU A 123 -5.42 -16.65 10.51
N ASP A 124 -6.58 -15.98 10.41
CA ASP A 124 -7.81 -16.51 9.84
C ASP A 124 -7.81 -16.59 8.31
N LEU A 125 -6.77 -16.04 7.67
CA LEU A 125 -6.58 -15.98 6.22
C LEU A 125 -7.66 -15.18 5.48
N ASP A 126 -8.46 -14.37 6.20
CA ASP A 126 -9.50 -13.54 5.60
C ASP A 126 -8.92 -12.15 5.25
N PRO A 127 -8.91 -11.76 3.97
CA PRO A 127 -8.37 -10.46 3.57
C PRO A 127 -9.35 -9.32 3.82
N GLU A 128 -8.89 -8.33 4.57
CA GLU A 128 -9.60 -7.08 4.84
C GLU A 128 -8.98 -5.93 4.03
N TRP A 129 -9.77 -5.32 3.13
CA TRP A 129 -9.39 -4.08 2.45
C TRP A 129 -10.07 -2.88 3.11
N CYS A 130 -9.28 -1.87 3.45
CA CYS A 130 -9.80 -0.63 3.99
C CYS A 130 -9.04 0.59 3.44
N VAL A 131 -9.70 1.76 3.52
CA VAL A 131 -9.00 3.03 3.37
C VAL A 131 -8.44 3.38 4.73
N PHE A 132 -7.11 3.42 4.82
CA PHE A 132 -6.42 3.60 6.08
C PHE A 132 -6.61 5.01 6.61
N ARG A 133 -6.94 5.08 7.90
CA ARG A 133 -6.92 6.29 8.70
C ARG A 133 -6.27 5.97 10.04
N ARG A 134 -5.39 6.84 10.50
CA ARG A 134 -4.89 6.76 11.87
C ARG A 134 -5.93 7.36 12.80
N THR A 135 -6.40 6.58 13.77
CA THR A 135 -7.33 7.01 14.83
C THR A 135 -6.58 7.69 15.97
#